data_AF-A0A7C5UQA3-F1
#
_entry.id   AF-A0A7C5UQA3-F1
#
_cell.length_a   1.000
_cell.length_b   1.000
_cell.length_c   1.000
_cell.angle_alpha   90.00
_cell.angle_beta   90.00
_cell.angle_gamma   90.00
#
_symmetry.space_group_name_H-M   'P 1'
#
loop_
_entity.id
_entity.type
_entity.pdbx_description
1 polymer ?
#
loop_
_entity_poly.entity_id
_entity_poly.type
_entity_poly.pdbx_seq_one_letter_code
_entity_poly.pdbx_strand_id
1 'polypeptide(L)'
;ALRSALRQDPDVILVGEIRDAETVDIAIKASETGHLLLSTLHTTDATHTVNRLIGLFPMEEQEVVRMRLAESLKAIISQRLLPRADGKGRVVAAEIMVNTATISDCIRNSAKTTMIREYIEKGKDQYKMQSFDQHLASLLRSGVITMEVAKASATNPSDFERALSFE
;
A
#
# COMPACT_ATOMS: atom_id res chain seq x y z
N ALA A 1 -22.64 -11.31 -2.50
CA ALA A 1 -22.18 -10.78 -3.80
C ALA A 1 -20.86 -11.40 -4.24
N LEU A 2 -19.76 -11.25 -3.47
CA LEU A 2 -18.44 -11.76 -3.85
C LEU A 2 -18.38 -13.28 -4.15
N ARG A 3 -18.95 -14.12 -3.28
CA ARG A 3 -19.04 -15.57 -3.53
C ARG A 3 -19.82 -15.93 -4.81
N SER A 4 -20.82 -15.14 -5.15
CA SER A 4 -21.63 -15.33 -6.36
C SER A 4 -20.87 -14.90 -7.62
N ALA A 5 -20.09 -13.82 -7.53
CA ALA A 5 -19.25 -13.34 -8.62
C ALA A 5 -18.24 -14.39 -9.09
N LEU A 6 -17.67 -15.18 -8.18
CA LEU A 6 -16.77 -16.31 -8.52
C LEU A 6 -17.41 -17.41 -9.38
N ARG A 7 -18.75 -17.44 -9.48
CA ARG A 7 -19.48 -18.37 -10.35
C ARG A 7 -19.92 -17.73 -11.66
N GLN A 8 -19.43 -16.54 -11.98
CA GLN A 8 -19.75 -15.80 -13.21
C GLN A 8 -18.58 -15.83 -14.22
N ASP A 9 -17.63 -16.76 -14.03
CA ASP A 9 -16.42 -16.86 -14.85
C ASP A 9 -15.65 -15.53 -14.98
N PRO A 10 -15.38 -14.79 -13.87
CA PRO A 10 -14.71 -13.50 -13.98
C PRO A 10 -13.19 -13.68 -14.16
N ASP A 11 -12.55 -12.79 -14.90
CA ASP A 11 -11.08 -12.66 -14.87
C ASP A 11 -10.62 -11.65 -13.79
N VAL A 12 -11.43 -10.60 -13.58
CA VAL A 12 -11.13 -9.48 -12.68
C VAL A 12 -12.32 -9.22 -11.77
N ILE A 13 -12.05 -9.07 -10.48
CA ILE A 13 -13.06 -8.85 -9.44
C ILE A 13 -12.74 -7.57 -8.69
N LEU A 14 -13.67 -6.63 -8.65
CA LEU A 14 -13.61 -5.46 -7.78
C LEU A 14 -14.47 -5.72 -6.53
N VAL A 15 -13.81 -5.84 -5.38
CA VAL A 15 -14.45 -5.82 -4.07
C VAL A 15 -14.30 -4.40 -3.55
N GLY A 16 -15.39 -3.72 -3.17
CA GLY A 16 -15.32 -2.33 -2.73
C GLY A 16 -14.37 -2.12 -1.53
N GLU A 17 -14.91 -2.15 -0.32
CA GLU A 17 -14.14 -2.01 0.91
C GLU A 17 -14.06 -3.35 1.65
N ILE A 18 -12.86 -3.71 2.10
CA ILE A 18 -12.64 -4.83 3.01
C ILE A 18 -12.84 -4.36 4.46
N ARG A 19 -13.79 -4.98 5.16
CA ARG A 19 -14.13 -4.62 6.55
C ARG A 19 -13.94 -5.73 7.57
N ASP A 20 -13.95 -6.98 7.12
CA ASP A 20 -13.94 -8.17 7.96
C ASP A 20 -13.03 -9.26 7.39
N ALA A 21 -12.68 -10.21 8.25
CA ALA A 21 -11.82 -11.35 7.90
C ALA A 21 -12.43 -12.24 6.81
N GLU A 22 -13.76 -12.40 6.80
CA GLU A 22 -14.45 -13.20 5.79
C GLU A 22 -14.21 -12.65 4.37
N THR A 23 -14.33 -11.33 4.20
CA THR A 23 -14.10 -10.68 2.91
C THR A 23 -12.64 -10.81 2.48
N VAL A 24 -11.68 -10.68 3.40
CA VAL A 24 -10.25 -10.91 3.11
C VAL A 24 -10.01 -12.35 2.68
N ASP A 25 -10.54 -13.32 3.40
CA ASP A 25 -10.32 -14.74 3.11
C ASP A 25 -10.87 -15.12 1.72
N ILE A 26 -12.08 -14.66 1.39
CA ILE A 26 -12.64 -14.88 0.05
C ILE A 26 -11.79 -14.18 -1.02
N ALA A 27 -11.28 -12.98 -0.74
CA ALA A 27 -10.44 -12.24 -1.68
C ALA A 27 -9.11 -12.96 -1.95
N ILE A 28 -8.46 -13.49 -0.91
CA ILE A 28 -7.24 -14.28 -1.04
C ILE A 28 -7.53 -15.56 -1.83
N LYS A 29 -8.61 -16.30 -1.52
CA LYS A 29 -9.00 -17.52 -2.28
C LYS A 29 -9.25 -17.25 -3.76
N ALA A 30 -9.89 -16.13 -4.08
CA ALA A 30 -10.09 -15.70 -5.46
C ALA A 30 -8.75 -15.46 -6.16
N SER A 31 -7.82 -14.76 -5.49
CA SER A 31 -6.47 -14.51 -6.02
C SER A 31 -5.65 -15.79 -6.19
N GLU A 32 -5.76 -16.76 -5.28
CA GLU A 32 -5.07 -18.06 -5.35
C GLU A 32 -5.56 -18.92 -6.52
N THR A 33 -6.82 -18.72 -6.96
CA THR A 33 -7.41 -19.43 -8.09
C THR A 33 -7.20 -18.71 -9.43
N GLY A 34 -6.38 -17.66 -9.46
CA GLY A 34 -5.93 -16.99 -10.69
C GLY A 34 -6.69 -15.70 -11.04
N HIS A 35 -7.65 -15.27 -10.23
CA HIS A 35 -8.42 -14.05 -10.47
C HIS A 35 -7.63 -12.81 -10.06
N LEU A 36 -7.69 -11.73 -10.84
CA LEU A 36 -7.18 -10.43 -10.39
C LEU A 36 -8.21 -9.76 -9.49
N LEU A 37 -7.87 -9.56 -8.22
CA LEU A 37 -8.74 -8.87 -7.28
C LEU A 37 -8.26 -7.46 -6.96
N LEU A 38 -9.18 -6.50 -7.06
CA LEU A 38 -8.98 -5.11 -6.67
C LEU A 38 -9.85 -4.81 -5.45
N SER A 39 -9.29 -4.15 -4.45
CA SER A 39 -10.06 -3.68 -3.30
C SER A 39 -9.44 -2.48 -2.61
N THR A 40 -10.18 -1.88 -1.68
CA THR A 40 -9.78 -0.68 -0.94
C THR A 40 -9.83 -0.89 0.57
N LEU A 41 -8.91 -0.23 1.29
CA LEU A 41 -8.88 -0.12 2.74
C LEU A 41 -8.58 1.34 3.13
N HIS A 42 -9.01 1.73 4.33
CA HIS A 42 -8.76 3.07 4.89
C HIS A 42 -7.46 3.15 5.70
N THR A 43 -6.38 2.59 5.16
CA THR A 43 -5.05 2.58 5.77
C THR A 43 -4.14 3.65 5.18
N THR A 44 -3.18 4.12 5.98
CA THR A 44 -2.37 5.30 5.66
C THR A 44 -1.17 5.03 4.75
N ASP A 45 -0.71 3.77 4.70
CA ASP A 45 0.44 3.30 3.92
C ASP A 45 0.40 1.76 3.73
N ALA A 46 1.37 1.21 3.00
CA ALA A 46 1.45 -0.21 2.67
C ALA A 46 1.67 -1.09 3.91
N THR A 47 2.53 -0.67 4.84
CA THR A 47 2.84 -1.42 6.06
C THR A 47 1.60 -1.56 6.95
N HIS A 48 0.86 -0.48 7.15
CA HIS A 48 -0.40 -0.49 7.88
C HIS A 48 -1.48 -1.30 7.17
N THR A 49 -1.51 -1.28 5.83
CA THR A 49 -2.43 -2.11 5.03
C THR A 49 -2.19 -3.61 5.28
N VAL A 50 -0.93 -4.07 5.23
CA VAL A 50 -0.58 -5.46 5.53
C VAL A 50 -1.01 -5.83 6.96
N ASN A 51 -0.61 -5.02 7.95
CA ASN A 51 -0.96 -5.28 9.34
C ASN A 51 -2.47 -5.27 9.59
N ARG A 52 -3.23 -4.39 8.93
CA ARG A 52 -4.69 -4.34 9.05
C ARG A 52 -5.34 -5.60 8.48
N LEU A 53 -4.93 -6.05 7.30
CA LEU A 53 -5.48 -7.26 6.69
C LEU A 53 -5.29 -8.49 7.58
N ILE A 54 -4.09 -8.64 8.14
CA ILE A 54 -3.77 -9.76 9.05
C ILE A 54 -4.51 -9.60 10.38
N GLY A 55 -4.54 -8.39 10.94
CA GLY A 55 -5.16 -8.11 12.24
C GLY A 55 -6.68 -8.20 12.27
N LEU A 56 -7.35 -8.44 11.13
CA LEU A 56 -8.78 -8.79 11.09
C LEU A 56 -9.02 -10.23 11.58
N PHE A 57 -7.99 -11.09 11.58
CA PHE A 57 -8.08 -12.49 11.95
C PHE A 57 -7.69 -12.75 13.42
N PRO A 58 -8.25 -13.79 14.05
CA PRO A 58 -7.81 -14.29 15.35
C PRO A 58 -6.32 -14.64 15.36
N MET A 59 -5.66 -14.53 16.52
CA MET A 59 -4.20 -14.68 16.66
C MET A 59 -3.68 -16.03 16.13
N GLU A 60 -4.45 -17.10 16.34
CA GLU A 60 -4.19 -18.45 15.89
C GLU A 60 -4.19 -18.62 14.36
N GLU A 61 -4.87 -17.73 13.63
CA GLU A 61 -4.98 -17.77 12.16
C GLU A 61 -4.00 -16.81 11.46
N GLN A 62 -3.43 -15.84 12.18
CA GLN A 62 -2.63 -14.77 11.58
C GLN A 62 -1.40 -15.26 10.83
N GLU A 63 -0.71 -16.30 11.34
CA GLU A 63 0.46 -16.88 10.66
C GLU A 63 0.07 -17.52 9.32
N VAL A 64 -1.06 -18.24 9.28
CA VAL A 64 -1.57 -18.84 8.03
C VAL A 64 -1.96 -17.75 7.03
N VAL A 65 -2.66 -16.72 7.48
CA VAL A 65 -3.08 -15.59 6.63
C VAL A 65 -1.87 -14.81 6.11
N ARG A 66 -0.82 -14.62 6.93
CA ARG A 66 0.44 -14.00 6.49
C ARG A 66 1.05 -14.73 5.31
N MET A 67 1.12 -16.05 5.38
CA MET A 67 1.70 -16.88 4.31
C MET A 67 0.91 -16.74 3.01
N ARG A 68 -0.42 -16.84 3.09
CA ARG A 68 -1.30 -16.74 1.91
C ARG A 68 -1.32 -15.32 1.32
N LEU A 69 -1.31 -14.30 2.18
CA LEU A 69 -1.24 -12.90 1.75
C LEU A 69 0.09 -12.60 1.04
N ALA A 70 1.21 -13.09 1.57
CA ALA A 70 2.52 -12.91 0.96
C ALA A 70 2.62 -13.51 -0.46
N GLU A 71 1.86 -14.58 -0.74
CA GLU A 71 1.83 -15.24 -2.05
C GLU A 71 0.86 -14.57 -3.03
N SER A 72 -0.30 -14.16 -2.52
CA SER A 72 -1.40 -13.65 -3.34
C SER A 72 -1.26 -12.16 -3.67
N LEU A 73 -0.75 -11.35 -2.73
CA LEU A 73 -0.67 -9.90 -2.88
C LEU A 73 0.22 -9.52 -4.08
N LYS A 74 -0.24 -8.58 -4.91
CA LYS A 74 0.55 -8.07 -6.04
C LYS A 74 1.13 -6.69 -5.79
N ALA A 75 0.30 -5.78 -5.28
CA ALA A 75 0.72 -4.42 -4.99
C ALA A 75 -0.21 -3.79 -3.94
N ILE A 76 0.30 -2.76 -3.28
CA ILE A 76 -0.50 -1.82 -2.49
C ILE A 76 -0.19 -0.41 -3.00
N ILE A 77 -1.26 0.36 -3.23
CA ILE A 77 -1.16 1.76 -3.64
C ILE A 77 -1.91 2.58 -2.59
N SER A 78 -1.17 3.35 -1.79
CA SER A 78 -1.73 4.25 -0.79
C SER A 78 -1.73 5.67 -1.32
N GLN A 79 -2.83 6.40 -1.15
CA GLN A 79 -3.04 7.70 -1.79
C GLN A 79 -3.44 8.79 -0.79
N ARG A 80 -2.96 10.01 -1.02
CA ARG A 80 -3.34 11.23 -0.31
C ARG A 80 -3.62 12.33 -1.31
N LEU A 81 -4.72 13.08 -1.14
CA LEU A 81 -5.05 14.20 -2.01
C LEU A 81 -4.63 15.51 -1.35
N LEU A 82 -3.69 16.21 -1.98
CA LEU A 82 -3.05 17.41 -1.46
C LEU A 82 -3.52 18.64 -2.22
N PRO A 83 -3.70 19.80 -1.56
CA PRO A 83 -3.96 21.05 -2.26
C PRO A 83 -2.76 21.43 -3.14
N ARG A 84 -3.04 21.88 -4.36
CA ARG A 84 -1.99 22.36 -5.28
C ARG A 84 -1.51 23.75 -4.89
N ALA A 85 -0.24 24.05 -5.15
CA ALA A 85 0.35 25.37 -4.91
C ALA A 85 -0.32 26.48 -5.75
N ASP A 86 -0.86 26.14 -6.93
CA ASP A 86 -1.59 27.06 -7.80
C ASP A 86 -3.03 27.36 -7.32
N GLY A 87 -3.49 26.73 -6.24
CA GLY A 87 -4.85 26.84 -5.71
C GLY A 87 -5.94 26.19 -6.59
N LYS A 88 -5.58 25.56 -7.71
CA LYS A 88 -6.52 25.00 -8.70
C LYS A 88 -6.71 23.51 -8.48
N GLY A 89 -7.41 23.15 -7.41
CA GLY A 89 -7.78 21.77 -7.10
C GLY A 89 -6.71 21.03 -6.31
N ARG A 90 -6.58 19.72 -6.55
CA ARG A 90 -5.73 18.81 -5.77
C ARG A 90 -4.83 17.96 -6.66
N VAL A 91 -3.73 17.49 -6.09
CA VAL A 91 -2.83 16.49 -6.69
C VAL A 91 -2.78 15.25 -5.79
N VAL A 92 -2.54 14.07 -6.37
CA VAL A 92 -2.32 12.86 -5.59
C VAL A 92 -0.85 12.76 -5.21
N ALA A 93 -0.58 12.58 -3.92
CA ALA A 93 0.64 11.95 -3.44
C ALA A 93 0.34 10.46 -3.23
N ALA A 94 1.28 9.61 -3.59
CA ALA A 94 1.05 8.18 -3.61
C ALA A 94 2.30 7.42 -3.16
N GLU A 95 2.11 6.42 -2.31
CA GLU A 95 3.06 5.35 -2.05
C GLU A 95 2.67 4.13 -2.87
N ILE A 96 3.66 3.50 -3.51
CA ILE A 96 3.48 2.33 -4.36
C ILE A 96 4.43 1.25 -3.88
N MET A 97 3.85 0.15 -3.39
CA MET A 97 4.57 -1.07 -3.02
C MET A 97 4.20 -2.18 -4.00
N VAL A 98 5.20 -2.82 -4.61
CA VAL A 98 5.02 -4.03 -5.42
C VAL A 98 5.54 -5.22 -4.61
N ASN A 99 4.81 -6.34 -4.63
CA ASN A 99 5.18 -7.53 -3.85
C ASN A 99 6.32 -8.31 -4.54
N THR A 100 7.56 -7.95 -4.22
CA THR A 100 8.77 -8.70 -4.60
C THR A 100 9.02 -9.86 -3.64
N ALA A 101 10.00 -10.73 -3.94
CA ALA A 101 10.41 -11.80 -3.02
C ALA A 101 10.75 -11.26 -1.61
N THR A 102 11.48 -10.15 -1.53
CA THR A 102 11.85 -9.52 -0.25
C THR A 102 10.65 -8.95 0.49
N ILE A 103 9.69 -8.31 -0.21
CA ILE A 103 8.46 -7.81 0.41
C ILE A 103 7.61 -8.98 0.91
N SER A 104 7.48 -10.05 0.12
CA SER A 104 6.81 -11.29 0.53
C SER A 104 7.43 -11.84 1.83
N ASP A 105 8.76 -11.91 1.91
CA ASP A 105 9.45 -12.37 3.13
C ASP A 105 9.17 -11.47 4.35
N CYS A 106 9.08 -10.15 4.15
CA CYS A 106 8.68 -9.20 5.18
C CYS A 106 7.22 -9.36 5.62
N ILE A 107 6.32 -9.79 4.73
CA ILE A 107 4.92 -10.08 5.07
C ILE A 107 4.83 -11.38 5.87
N ARG A 108 5.58 -12.42 5.47
CA ARG A 108 5.62 -13.72 6.18
C ARG A 108 6.16 -13.57 7.59
N ASN A 109 7.22 -12.78 7.78
CA ASN A 109 7.84 -12.59 9.09
C ASN A 109 7.34 -11.30 9.76
N SER A 110 6.52 -11.44 10.80
CA SER A 110 5.97 -10.30 11.57
C SER A 110 7.03 -9.34 12.12
N ALA A 111 8.22 -9.83 12.50
CA ALA A 111 9.31 -9.01 12.99
C ALA A 111 9.97 -8.15 11.89
N LYS A 112 9.78 -8.50 10.61
CA LYS A 112 10.32 -7.78 9.45
C LYS A 112 9.31 -6.90 8.75
N THR A 113 8.03 -6.93 9.14
CA THR A 113 6.96 -6.18 8.46
C THR A 113 7.22 -4.67 8.46
N THR A 114 7.87 -4.14 9.49
CA THR A 114 8.27 -2.71 9.56
C THR A 114 9.33 -2.32 8.53
N MET A 115 10.11 -3.28 8.02
CA MET A 115 11.15 -3.03 7.01
C MET A 115 10.58 -2.82 5.60
N ILE A 116 9.28 -3.10 5.38
CA ILE A 116 8.61 -2.93 4.07
C ILE A 116 8.88 -1.54 3.50
N ARG A 117 8.78 -0.49 4.34
CA ARG A 117 9.01 0.89 3.93
C ARG A 117 10.41 1.10 3.33
N GLU A 118 11.45 0.58 3.98
CA GLU A 118 12.83 0.71 3.51
C GLU A 118 13.00 0.04 2.14
N TYR A 119 12.37 -1.11 1.94
CA TYR A 119 12.41 -1.83 0.66
C TYR A 119 11.61 -1.14 -0.44
N ILE A 120 10.51 -0.45 -0.10
CA ILE A 120 9.79 0.44 -1.04
C ILE A 120 10.73 1.56 -1.53
N GLU A 121 11.42 2.23 -0.60
CA GLU A 121 12.32 3.34 -0.93
C GLU A 121 13.48 2.90 -1.83
N LYS A 122 14.08 1.74 -1.53
CA LYS A 122 15.16 1.13 -2.33
C LYS A 122 14.67 0.55 -3.67
N GLY A 123 13.40 0.18 -3.76
CA GLY A 123 12.79 -0.45 -4.94
C GLY A 123 12.47 0.51 -6.10
N LYS A 124 12.78 1.80 -5.97
CA LYS A 124 12.39 2.85 -6.92
C LYS A 124 12.86 2.60 -8.34
N ASP A 125 14.15 2.34 -8.55
CA ASP A 125 14.68 2.25 -9.91
C ASP A 125 14.29 0.95 -10.61
N GLN A 126 14.38 -0.17 -9.89
CA GLN A 126 14.17 -1.52 -10.42
C GLN A 126 12.69 -1.88 -10.58
N TYR A 127 11.87 -1.57 -9.56
CA TYR A 127 10.47 -2.01 -9.49
C TYR A 127 9.47 -0.87 -9.61
N LYS A 128 9.94 0.37 -9.80
CA LYS A 128 9.10 1.58 -9.84
C LYS A 128 8.25 1.75 -8.59
N MET A 129 8.74 1.24 -7.46
CA MET A 129 8.17 1.54 -6.15
C MET A 129 8.45 2.99 -5.78
N GLN A 130 7.70 3.53 -4.83
CA GLN A 130 7.97 4.85 -4.28
C GLN A 130 7.34 4.98 -2.90
N SER A 131 8.06 5.57 -1.96
CA SER A 131 7.45 5.98 -0.68
C SER A 131 6.67 7.28 -0.86
N PHE A 132 5.78 7.58 0.09
CA PHE A 132 5.12 8.89 0.14
C PHE A 132 6.14 10.04 0.13
N ASP A 133 7.16 9.94 0.96
CA ASP A 133 8.14 11.01 1.15
C ASP A 133 8.96 11.24 -0.14
N GLN A 134 9.32 10.19 -0.88
CA GLN A 134 9.94 10.31 -2.20
C GLN A 134 9.04 11.01 -3.22
N HIS A 135 7.75 10.68 -3.25
CA HIS A 135 6.81 11.31 -4.18
C HIS A 135 6.48 12.76 -3.77
N LEU A 136 6.36 13.05 -2.48
CA LEU A 136 6.20 14.41 -1.94
C LEU A 136 7.38 15.30 -2.32
N ALA A 137 8.62 14.81 -2.19
CA ALA A 137 9.82 15.53 -2.61
C ALA A 137 9.80 15.85 -4.11
N SER A 138 9.36 14.90 -4.94
CA SER A 138 9.18 15.12 -6.38
C SER A 138 8.12 16.19 -6.68
N LEU A 139 6.95 16.13 -6.03
CA LEU A 139 5.87 17.11 -6.22
C LEU A 139 6.30 18.51 -5.78
N LEU A 140 7.01 18.62 -4.66
CA LEU A 140 7.56 19.87 -4.17
C LEU A 140 8.59 20.47 -5.14
N ARG A 141 9.55 19.66 -5.62
CA ARG A 141 10.56 20.10 -6.60
C ARG A 141 9.94 20.57 -7.92
N SER A 142 8.87 19.93 -8.35
CA SER A 142 8.13 20.35 -9.55
C SER A 142 7.24 21.58 -9.34
N GLY A 143 7.19 22.14 -8.12
CA GLY A 143 6.36 23.31 -7.78
C GLY A 143 4.87 23.03 -7.72
N VAL A 144 4.44 21.76 -7.69
CA VAL A 144 3.03 21.38 -7.71
C VAL A 144 2.38 21.54 -6.32
N ILE A 145 3.16 21.39 -5.25
CA ILE A 145 2.74 21.61 -3.85
C ILE A 145 3.71 22.55 -3.14
N THR A 146 3.25 23.20 -2.07
CA THR A 146 4.10 24.06 -1.24
C THR A 146 4.91 23.23 -0.23
N MET A 147 5.99 23.82 0.30
CA MET A 147 6.78 23.21 1.36
C MET A 147 5.93 22.89 2.60
N GLU A 148 5.02 23.78 2.97
CA GLU A 148 4.08 23.59 4.08
C GLU A 148 3.20 22.35 3.88
N VAL A 149 2.60 22.21 2.69
CA VAL A 149 1.77 21.06 2.33
C VAL A 149 2.57 19.77 2.34
N ALA A 150 3.80 19.80 1.81
CA ALA A 150 4.69 18.65 1.77
C ALA A 150 5.05 18.18 3.18
N LYS A 151 5.49 19.09 4.06
CA LYS A 151 5.85 18.80 5.46
C LYS A 151 4.66 18.25 6.26
N ALA A 152 3.49 18.88 6.14
CA ALA A 152 2.28 18.45 6.84
C ALA A 152 1.78 17.07 6.39
N SER A 153 2.15 16.64 5.18
CA SER A 153 1.73 15.37 4.60
C SER A 153 2.79 14.29 4.64
N ALA A 154 4.02 14.61 5.05
CA ALA A 154 5.13 13.68 5.15
C ALA A 154 4.87 12.64 6.25
N THR A 155 5.43 11.45 6.10
CA THR A 155 5.28 10.40 7.13
C THR A 155 6.03 10.76 8.40
N ASN A 156 7.23 11.33 8.25
CA ASN A 156 7.96 11.99 9.33
C ASN A 156 8.45 13.36 8.81
N PRO A 157 7.85 14.48 9.26
CA PRO A 157 8.24 15.81 8.81
C PRO A 157 9.72 16.13 9.01
N SER A 158 10.30 15.70 10.14
CA SER A 158 11.71 15.97 10.48
C SER A 158 12.67 15.24 9.54
N ASP A 159 12.38 13.97 9.23
CA ASP A 159 13.21 13.17 8.31
C ASP A 159 13.05 13.67 6.87
N PHE A 160 11.84 14.07 6.49
CA PHE A 160 11.57 14.65 5.17
C PHE A 160 12.34 15.95 4.94
N GLU A 161 12.34 16.87 5.90
CA GLU A 161 13.13 18.11 5.86
C GLU A 161 14.62 17.84 5.74
N ARG A 162 15.10 16.88 6.52
CA ARG A 162 16.50 16.46 6.49
C ARG A 162 16.86 15.92 5.10
N ALA A 163 16.04 15.04 4.53
CA ALA A 163 16.28 14.45 3.21
C ALA A 163 16.36 15.51 2.10
N LEU A 164 15.52 16.55 2.17
CA LEU A 164 15.55 17.66 1.21
C LEU A 164 16.79 18.57 1.33
N SER A 165 17.48 18.54 2.46
CA SER A 165 18.67 19.39 2.71
C SER A 165 19.97 18.76 2.19
N PHE A 166 19.95 17.46 1.88
CA PHE A 166 21.11 16.68 1.46
C PHE A 166 21.09 16.29 -0.03
N GLU A 167 20.06 16.68 -0.77
CA GLU A 167 19.95 16.59 -2.23
C GLU A 167 20.29 17.92 -2.90
#